data_AF-A0A1Q9R9G8-F1
#
_entry.id   AF-A0A1Q9R9G8-F1
#
_cell.length_a   1.000
_cell.length_b   1.000
_cell.length_c   1.000
_cell.angle_alpha   90.00
_cell.angle_beta   90.00
_cell.angle_gamma   90.00
#
_symmetry.space_group_name_H-M   'P 1'
#
loop_
_entity.id
_entity.type
_entity.pdbx_description
1 polymer ?
#
loop_
_entity_poly.entity_id
_entity_poly.type
_entity_poly.pdbx_seq_one_letter_code
_entity_poly.pdbx_strand_id
1 'polypeptide(L)' 'MPVRPQPWTWYCKQCTWKKTVAPASDALGPGDCFTACPACAGTSLGTRKPTLLELMLIGILPFMGRR' A
#
# COMPACT_ATOMS: atom_id res chain seq x y z
N MET A 1 -21.40 6.46 -2.88
CA MET A 1 -21.19 5.14 -2.22
C MET A 1 -19.73 5.04 -1.84
N PRO A 2 -19.37 4.60 -0.61
CA PRO A 2 -17.98 4.37 -0.26
C PRO A 2 -17.49 3.11 -0.98
N VAL A 3 -16.80 3.29 -2.09
CA VAL A 3 -16.09 2.22 -2.80
C VAL A 3 -14.79 2.01 -2.05
N ARG A 4 -14.49 0.77 -1.64
CA ARG A 4 -13.19 0.46 -1.02
C ARG A 4 -12.09 0.64 -2.08
N PRO A 5 -11.15 1.57 -1.89
CA PRO A 5 -10.07 1.76 -2.84
C PRO A 5 -9.18 0.51 -2.90
N GLN A 6 -8.54 0.31 -4.06
CA GLN A 6 -7.60 -0.80 -4.20
C GLN A 6 -6.36 -0.55 -3.33
N PRO A 7 -5.85 -1.56 -2.62
CA PRO A 7 -4.63 -1.45 -1.86
C PRO A 7 -3.43 -1.14 -2.77
N TRP A 8 -2.44 -0.43 -2.23
CA TRP A 8 -1.17 -0.14 -2.90
C TRP A 8 0.02 -0.27 -1.97
N THR A 9 1.19 -0.52 -2.56
CA THR A 9 2.44 -0.62 -1.82
C THR A 9 3.33 0.56 -2.13
N TRP A 10 3.76 1.25 -1.08
CA TRP A 10 4.84 2.21 -1.12
C TRP A 10 6.17 1.47 -1.04
N TYR A 11 7.13 1.87 -1.87
CA TYR A 11 8.48 1.32 -1.81
C TYR A 11 9.54 2.42 -1.96
N CYS A 12 10.61 2.30 -1.19
CA CYS A 12 11.79 3.15 -1.22
C CYS A 12 12.82 2.53 -2.18
N LYS A 13 13.29 3.31 -3.16
CA LYS A 13 14.33 2.82 -4.10
C LYS A 13 15.73 2.75 -3.48
N GLN A 14 15.97 3.49 -2.40
CA GLN A 14 17.30 3.61 -1.78
C GLN A 14 17.55 2.64 -0.63
N CYS A 15 16.49 2.20 0.04
CA CYS A 15 16.59 1.62 1.38
C CYS A 15 15.75 0.35 1.57
N THR A 16 15.22 -0.21 0.47
CA THR A 16 14.38 -1.43 0.41
C THR A 16 13.15 -1.43 1.33
N TRP A 17 12.83 -0.30 1.96
CA TRP A 17 11.60 -0.13 2.73
C TRP A 17 10.38 -0.29 1.84
N LYS A 18 9.41 -1.05 2.32
CA LYS A 18 8.12 -1.24 1.67
C LYS A 18 7.01 -1.22 2.71
N LYS A 19 5.91 -0.56 2.39
CA LYS A 19 4.71 -0.54 3.23
C LYS A 19 3.47 -0.65 2.36
N THR A 20 2.68 -1.67 2.64
CA THR A 20 1.43 -1.89 1.94
C THR A 20 0.31 -1.24 2.72
N VAL A 21 -0.43 -0.35 2.07
CA VAL A 21 -1.54 0.42 2.63
C VAL A 21 -2.82 -0.04 1.95
N ALA A 22 -3.82 -0.28 2.76
CA ALA A 22 -5.15 -0.61 2.31
C ALA A 22 -6.18 0.27 3.02
N PRO A 23 -6.57 1.38 2.39
CA PRO A 23 -7.53 2.28 3.01
C PRO A 23 -8.88 1.58 3.09
N ALA A 24 -9.49 1.57 4.27
CA ALA A 24 -10.85 1.08 4.46
C ALA A 24 -11.90 2.07 3.89
N SER A 25 -11.49 3.32 3.67
CA SER A 25 -12.33 4.44 3.22
C SER A 25 -11.57 5.29 2.19
N ASP A 26 -12.32 6.00 1.35
CA ASP A 26 -11.80 6.93 0.33
C ASP A 26 -11.08 8.15 0.94
N ALA A 27 -11.29 8.39 2.24
CA ALA A 27 -10.56 9.40 3.00
C ALA A 27 -9.14 8.89 3.32
N LEU A 28 -8.19 9.21 2.44
CA LEU A 28 -6.75 8.98 2.66
C LEU A 28 -6.25 9.85 3.82
N GLY A 29 -5.76 9.20 4.88
CA GLY A 29 -5.18 9.88 6.02
C GLY A 29 -3.68 10.15 5.85
N PRO A 30 -3.08 10.95 6.76
CA PRO A 30 -1.63 11.18 6.81
C PRO A 30 -0.79 9.90 7.09
N GLY A 31 -1.43 8.78 7.41
CA GLY A 31 -0.80 7.45 7.54
C GLY A 31 -0.82 6.61 6.26
N ASP A 32 -1.56 7.04 5.23
CA ASP A 32 -1.75 6.32 3.97
C ASP A 32 -0.89 6.90 2.84
N CYS A 33 -0.60 8.21 2.92
CA CYS A 33 0.24 8.95 1.98
C CYS A 33 1.60 9.27 2.61
N PHE A 34 2.67 8.65 2.10
CA PHE A 34 4.03 8.94 2.53
C PHE A 34 4.69 9.89 1.52
N THR A 35 5.13 11.05 1.98
CA THR A 35 5.90 12.02 1.19
C THR A 35 7.41 11.79 1.29
N ALA A 36 7.86 11.23 2.41
CA ALA A 36 9.25 10.90 2.69
C ALA A 36 9.36 9.50 3.31
N CYS A 37 10.46 8.80 3.00
CA CYS A 37 10.69 7.49 3.57
C CYS A 37 11.08 7.62 5.05
N PRO A 38 10.41 6.93 5.99
CA PRO A 38 10.73 7.02 7.41
C PRO A 38 12.10 6.40 7.76
N ALA A 39 12.64 5.52 6.92
CA ALA A 39 13.91 4.83 7.17
C ALA A 39 15.14 5.62 6.71
N CYS A 40 15.04 6.36 5.61
CA CYS A 40 16.20 7.06 5.02
C CYS A 40 16.01 8.58 4.83
N ALA A 41 14.84 9.11 5.20
CA ALA A 41 14.42 10.49 4.92
C ALA A 41 14.47 10.90 3.44
N GLY A 42 14.71 9.95 2.52
CA GLY A 42 14.78 10.19 1.09
C GLY A 42 13.39 10.42 0.48
N THR A 43 13.31 11.38 -0.45
CA THR A 43 12.09 11.75 -1.18
C THR A 43 11.78 10.80 -2.35
N SER A 44 12.61 9.77 -2.58
CA SER A 44 12.48 8.83 -3.70
C SER A 44 11.56 7.64 -3.37
N LEU A 45 10.29 7.95 -3.12
CA LEU A 45 9.21 6.98 -2.94
C LEU A 45 8.52 6.67 -4.26
N GLY A 46 8.34 5.38 -4.53
CA GLY A 46 7.50 4.89 -5.61
C GLY A 46 6.24 4.23 -5.07
N THR A 47 5.18 4.26 -5.86
CA THR A 47 3.95 3.49 -5.61
C THR A 47 3.87 2.35 -6.61
N ARG A 48 3.49 1.16 -6.15
CA ARG A 48 3.23 0.00 -7.01
C ARG A 48 1.98 -0.74 -6.57
N LYS A 49 1.41 -1.53 -7.48
CA LYS A 49 0.38 -2.51 -7.11
C LYS A 49 0.96 -3.53 -6.12
N PRO A 50 0.21 -3.90 -5.08
CA PRO A 50 0.66 -4.88 -4.11
C PRO A 50 0.70 -6.25 -4.78
N THR A 51 1.71 -7.04 -4.44
CA THR A 51 1.76 -8.44 -4.88
C THR A 51 0.80 -9.27 -4.03
N LEU A 52 0.43 -10.47 -4.52
CA LEU A 52 -0.49 -11.35 -3.81
C LEU A 52 -0.02 -11.70 -2.38
N LEU A 53 1.30 -11.80 -2.16
CA LEU A 53 1.88 -12.01 -0.83
C LEU A 53 1.71 -10.79 0.08
N GLU A 54 1.85 -9.58 -0.44
CA GLU A 54 1.65 -8.34 0.32
C GLU A 54 0.17 -8.16 0.69
N LEU A 55 -0.74 -8.58 -0.20
CA LEU A 55 -2.18 -8.63 0.06
C LEU A 55 -2.56 -9.68 1.11
N MET A 56 -1.94 -10.85 1.07
CA MET A 56 -2.10 -11.89 2.08
C MET A 56 -1.66 -11.37 3.46
N LEU A 57 -0.52 -10.69 3.54
CA LEU A 57 0.06 -10.22 4.80
C LEU A 57 -0.86 -9.21 5.53
N ILE A 58 -1.57 -8.38 4.78
CA ILE A 58 -2.53 -7.40 5.31
C ILE A 58 -3.96 -7.97 5.45
N GLY A 59 -4.17 -9.25 5.17
CA GLY A 59 -5.47 -9.91 5.27
C GLY A 59 -6.50 -9.49 4.22
N ILE A 60 -6.06 -8.85 3.13
CA ILE A 60 -6.94 -8.39 2.03
C ILE A 60 -6.69 -9.28 0.82
N LEU A 61 -6.88 -10.58 1.03
CA LEU A 61 -6.91 -11.49 -0.09
C LEU A 61 -8.20 -11.22 -0.88
N PRO A 62 -8.13 -10.83 -2.17
CA PRO A 62 -9.31 -10.92 -3.00
C PRO A 62 -9.73 -12.40 -2.98
N PHE A 63 -10.90 -12.69 -2.44
CA PHE A 63 -11.51 -14.00 -2.55
C PHE A 63 -11.68 -14.27 -4.04
N MET A 64 -10.70 -14.95 -4.66
CA MET A 64 -10.81 -15.48 -6.02
C MET A 64 -11.77 -16.66 -5.94
N GLY A 65 -13.04 -16.35 -5.76
CA GLY A 65 -14.14 -17.26 -5.94
C GLY A 65 -14.17 -17.66 -7.42
N ARG A 66 -13.84 -18.93 -7.66
CA ARG A 66 -14.16 -19.70 -8.87
C ARG A 66 -15.51 -19.26 -9.43
N ARG A 67 -15.54 -18.96 -10.72
CA ARG A 67 -16.71 -19.21 -11.55
C ARG A 67 -16.27 -20.10 -12.70
#